data_AF-A0A417H914-F1
#
_entry.id   AF-A0A417H914-F1
#
_cell.length_a   1.000
_cell.length_b   1.000
_cell.length_c   1.000
_cell.angle_alpha   90.00
_cell.angle_beta   90.00
_cell.angle_gamma   90.00
#
_symmetry.space_group_name_H-M   'P 1'
#
loop_
_entity.id
_entity.type
_entity.pdbx_description
1 polymer ?
#
loop_
_entity_poly.entity_id
_entity_poly.type
_entity_poly.pdbx_seq_one_letter_code
_entity_poly.pdbx_strand_id
1 'polypeptide(L)'
;MVLHRAHTMSASYNHFTCRTYKKDGEACTGHYIRECILDEIVLEDLRRVTSAAREHPEKFAAYIGSKQSAELQREIRRQEKELAAMRKRKAELDAIFKKLYEDSVLGRITTEQFQMLSGSYMEEQNLITVGIPHKENEIQRLRETVNGTDGFLDKAKRYTDITKLTPKLLRLFIEKIVVHEKEVKWSKHAPQTVEIYYNGIGYVDSGQQDVEEALEAPESLQTQETEEPRQAS
;
A
#
# COMPACT_ATOMS: atom_id res chain seq x y z
N MET A 1 18.33 1.02 11.53
CA MET A 1 19.67 0.48 11.90
C MET A 1 20.72 1.58 11.75
N VAL A 2 21.93 1.41 12.29
CA VAL A 2 23.08 2.34 12.15
C VAL A 2 24.18 1.67 11.35
N LEU A 3 24.73 2.35 10.35
CA LEU A 3 25.86 1.87 9.56
C LEU A 3 27.17 2.06 10.33
N HIS A 4 27.93 0.98 10.44
CA HIS A 4 29.28 0.94 10.97
C HIS A 4 30.26 0.73 9.82
N ARG A 5 31.18 1.68 9.64
CA ARG A 5 32.22 1.61 8.61
C ARG A 5 33.53 1.11 9.19
N ALA A 6 34.16 0.18 8.49
CA ALA A 6 35.52 -0.22 8.80
C ALA A 6 36.48 0.91 8.40
N HIS A 7 37.34 1.34 9.32
CA HIS A 7 38.37 2.36 9.05
C HIS A 7 39.74 1.75 8.73
N THR A 8 40.01 0.53 9.21
CA THR A 8 41.28 -0.19 9.04
C THR A 8 41.14 -1.47 8.20
N MET A 9 39.91 -1.91 7.92
CA MET A 9 39.60 -3.11 7.13
C MET A 9 38.89 -2.71 5.83
N SER A 10 38.73 -3.65 4.90
CA SER A 10 38.02 -3.39 3.64
C SER A 10 36.55 -3.01 3.86
N ALA A 11 35.99 -2.23 2.93
CA ALA A 11 34.59 -1.79 2.97
C ALA A 11 33.58 -2.95 2.99
N SER A 12 33.97 -4.16 2.58
CA SER A 12 33.16 -5.38 2.69
C SER A 12 32.84 -5.80 4.13
N TYR A 13 33.52 -5.23 5.13
CA TYR A 13 33.24 -5.44 6.56
C TYR A 13 32.27 -4.40 7.14
N ASN A 14 31.83 -3.43 6.34
CA ASN A 14 30.77 -2.52 6.75
C ASN A 14 29.50 -3.30 7.08
N HIS A 15 28.79 -2.87 8.11
CA HIS A 15 27.59 -3.55 8.57
C HIS A 15 26.60 -2.58 9.21
N PHE A 16 25.33 -2.93 9.15
CA PHE A 16 24.26 -2.25 9.86
C PHE A 16 23.95 -2.97 11.15
N THR A 17 23.81 -2.22 12.25
CA THR A 17 23.45 -2.76 13.57
C THR A 17 22.17 -2.10 14.09
N CYS A 18 21.33 -2.83 14.81
CA CYS A 18 20.14 -2.25 15.43
C CYS A 18 20.50 -1.13 16.42
N ARG A 19 19.91 0.06 16.23
CA ARG A 19 20.12 1.21 17.14
C ARG A 19 19.47 0.96 18.50
N THR A 20 18.28 0.36 18.49
CA THR A 20 17.47 0.11 19.69
C THR A 20 18.24 -0.77 20.65
N TYR A 21 18.75 -1.92 20.20
CA TYR A 21 19.61 -2.80 21.00
C TYR A 21 20.83 -2.08 21.58
N LYS A 22 21.48 -1.21 20.79
CA LYS A 22 22.66 -0.47 21.25
C LYS A 22 22.34 0.56 22.35
N LYS A 23 21.12 1.11 22.34
CA LYS A 23 20.68 2.11 23.32
C LYS A 23 20.02 1.47 24.54
N ASP A 24 19.28 0.40 24.32
CA ASP A 24 18.48 -0.34 25.29
C ASP A 24 18.47 -1.82 24.89
N GLY A 25 19.31 -2.61 25.56
CA GLY A 25 19.54 -4.02 25.25
C GLY A 25 18.39 -4.95 25.64
N GLU A 26 17.40 -4.46 26.38
CA GLU A 26 16.19 -5.21 26.75
C GLU A 26 15.06 -5.01 25.73
N ALA A 27 14.99 -3.82 25.11
CA ALA A 27 13.96 -3.48 24.13
C ALA A 27 14.14 -4.15 22.75
N CYS A 28 15.31 -4.72 22.47
CA CYS A 28 15.59 -5.39 21.20
C CYS A 28 16.76 -6.38 21.33
N THR A 29 16.91 -7.28 20.38
CA THR A 29 18.04 -8.24 20.33
C THR A 29 19.20 -7.73 19.48
N GLY A 30 20.40 -8.20 19.77
CA GLY A 30 21.62 -7.83 19.05
C GLY A 30 21.69 -8.44 17.66
N HIS A 31 21.05 -7.79 16.69
CA HIS A 31 21.11 -8.18 15.28
C HIS A 31 21.87 -7.16 14.44
N TYR A 32 22.58 -7.68 13.44
CA TYR A 32 23.31 -6.93 12.44
C TYR A 32 23.25 -7.63 11.09
N ILE A 33 23.51 -6.89 10.02
CA ILE A 33 23.65 -7.42 8.66
C ILE A 33 24.81 -6.71 7.96
N ARG A 34 25.60 -7.42 7.16
CA ARG A 34 26.68 -6.80 6.37
C ARG A 34 26.11 -5.94 5.26
N GLU A 35 26.74 -4.79 4.99
CA GLU A 35 26.34 -3.86 3.93
C GLU A 35 26.36 -4.55 2.56
N CYS A 36 27.44 -5.27 2.23
CA CYS A 36 27.54 -5.99 0.96
C CYS A 36 26.45 -7.06 0.77
N ILE A 37 26.11 -7.79 1.83
CA ILE A 37 25.08 -8.84 1.78
C ILE A 37 23.70 -8.21 1.61
N LEU A 38 23.43 -7.11 2.33
CA LEU A 38 22.17 -6.40 2.17
C LEU A 38 22.04 -5.79 0.76
N ASP A 39 23.13 -5.23 0.22
CA ASP A 39 23.16 -4.70 -1.14
C ASP A 39 22.88 -5.78 -2.19
N GLU A 40 23.46 -6.98 -2.03
CA GLU A 40 23.21 -8.12 -2.92
C GLU A 40 21.74 -8.56 -2.87
N ILE A 41 21.19 -8.77 -1.66
CA ILE A 41 19.79 -9.18 -1.45
C ILE A 41 18.83 -8.17 -2.09
N VAL A 42 19.03 -6.87 -1.81
CA VAL A 42 18.14 -5.82 -2.31
C VAL A 42 18.27 -5.68 -3.83
N LEU A 43 19.46 -5.85 -4.39
CA LEU A 43 19.67 -5.78 -5.84
C LEU A 43 18.99 -6.95 -6.57
N GLU A 44 19.14 -8.17 -6.04
CA GLU A 44 18.53 -9.37 -6.59
C GLU A 44 17.00 -9.29 -6.54
N ASP A 45 16.45 -8.94 -5.38
CA ASP A 45 15.00 -8.83 -5.22
C ASP A 45 14.43 -7.70 -6.08
N LEU A 46 15.10 -6.55 -6.16
CA LEU A 46 14.67 -5.45 -7.01
C LEU A 46 14.65 -5.85 -8.49
N ARG A 47 15.64 -6.62 -8.95
CA ARG A 47 15.65 -7.17 -10.32
C ARG A 47 14.48 -8.12 -10.54
N ARG A 48 14.26 -9.06 -9.61
CA ARG A 48 13.16 -10.03 -9.67
C ARG A 48 11.81 -9.32 -9.78
N VAL A 49 11.51 -8.41 -8.85
CA VAL A 49 10.23 -7.69 -8.80
C VAL A 49 10.04 -6.80 -10.02
N THR A 50 11.08 -6.09 -10.46
CA THR A 50 10.99 -5.25 -11.66
C THR A 50 10.89 -6.06 -12.96
N SER A 51 11.48 -7.25 -13.06
CA SER A 51 11.29 -8.15 -14.20
C SER A 51 9.86 -8.69 -14.23
N ALA A 52 9.34 -9.19 -13.11
CA ALA A 52 7.96 -9.69 -13.02
C ALA A 52 6.95 -8.61 -13.41
N ALA A 53 7.14 -7.38 -12.93
CA ALA A 53 6.33 -6.22 -13.28
C ALA A 53 6.38 -5.87 -14.79
N ARG A 54 7.51 -6.11 -15.46
CA ARG A 54 7.66 -5.82 -16.91
C ARG A 54 7.15 -6.93 -17.81
N GLU A 55 7.49 -8.17 -17.49
CA GLU A 55 7.20 -9.34 -18.33
C GLU A 55 5.72 -9.73 -18.25
N HIS A 56 5.11 -9.57 -17.08
CA HIS A 56 3.72 -9.95 -16.83
C HIS A 56 2.96 -8.87 -16.04
N PRO A 57 2.78 -7.65 -16.60
CA PRO A 57 2.21 -6.52 -15.87
C PRO A 57 0.80 -6.77 -15.33
N GLU A 58 -0.05 -7.46 -16.09
CA GLU A 58 -1.43 -7.77 -15.65
C GLU A 58 -1.46 -8.78 -14.50
N LYS A 59 -0.68 -9.87 -14.59
CA LYS A 59 -0.55 -10.86 -13.51
C LYS A 59 0.05 -10.24 -12.26
N PHE A 60 1.08 -9.41 -12.43
CA PHE A 60 1.70 -8.68 -11.34
C PHE A 60 0.70 -7.74 -10.65
N ALA A 61 -0.07 -6.97 -11.42
CA ALA A 61 -1.09 -6.10 -10.87
C ALA A 61 -2.18 -6.86 -10.10
N ALA A 62 -2.62 -8.02 -10.63
CA ALA A 62 -3.57 -8.89 -9.95
C ALA A 62 -2.99 -9.48 -8.65
N TYR A 63 -1.71 -9.91 -8.66
CA TYR A 63 -1.02 -10.43 -7.48
C TYR A 63 -0.85 -9.37 -6.38
N ILE A 64 -0.40 -8.16 -6.74
CA ILE A 64 -0.30 -7.05 -5.77
C ILE A 64 -1.70 -6.69 -5.25
N GLY A 65 -2.70 -6.63 -6.13
CA GLY A 65 -4.09 -6.37 -5.77
C GLY A 65 -4.69 -7.41 -4.82
N SER A 66 -4.28 -8.68 -4.92
CA SER A 66 -4.73 -9.76 -4.02
C SER A 66 -4.00 -9.79 -2.69
N LYS A 67 -2.71 -9.40 -2.65
CA LYS A 67 -1.92 -9.27 -1.42
C LYS A 67 -2.28 -8.01 -0.63
N GLN A 68 -2.78 -6.97 -1.29
CA GLN A 68 -3.43 -5.85 -0.58
C GLN A 68 -4.64 -6.38 0.16
N SER A 69 -4.68 -6.17 1.49
CA SER A 69 -5.66 -6.88 2.30
C SER A 69 -7.09 -6.49 1.91
N ALA A 70 -7.96 -7.50 1.82
CA ALA A 70 -9.40 -7.26 1.68
C ALA A 70 -9.93 -6.34 2.79
N GLU A 71 -9.24 -6.25 3.94
CA GLU A 71 -9.55 -5.34 5.03
C GLU A 71 -9.26 -3.88 4.65
N LEU A 72 -8.13 -3.60 3.99
CA LEU A 72 -7.81 -2.25 3.50
C LEU A 72 -8.83 -1.78 2.46
N GLN A 73 -9.20 -2.65 1.52
CA GLN A 73 -10.26 -2.33 0.55
C GLN A 73 -11.63 -2.15 1.22
N ARG A 74 -11.96 -2.97 2.22
CA ARG A 74 -13.18 -2.81 3.03
C ARG A 74 -13.17 -1.48 3.79
N GLU A 75 -12.04 -1.08 4.33
CA GLU A 75 -11.88 0.18 5.05
C GLU A 75 -12.06 1.38 4.11
N ILE A 76 -11.46 1.37 2.92
CA ILE A 76 -11.68 2.40 1.90
C ILE A 76 -13.17 2.53 1.58
N ARG A 77 -13.85 1.41 1.28
CA ARG A 77 -15.30 1.41 1.00
C ARG A 77 -16.13 1.92 2.18
N ARG A 78 -15.75 1.57 3.42
CA ARG A 78 -16.40 2.06 4.65
C ARG A 78 -16.28 3.58 4.77
N GLN A 79 -15.06 4.11 4.58
CA GLN A 79 -14.80 5.54 4.69
C GLN A 79 -15.51 6.35 3.59
N GLU A 80 -15.56 5.82 2.37
CA GLU A 80 -16.30 6.42 1.24
C GLU A 80 -17.80 6.50 1.52
N LYS A 81 -18.39 5.45 2.09
CA LYS A 81 -19.81 5.46 2.48
C LYS A 81 -20.10 6.54 3.51
N GLU A 82 -19.21 6.72 4.47
CA GLU A 82 -19.34 7.75 5.49
C GLU A 82 -19.14 9.15 4.91
N LEU A 83 -18.18 9.34 3.99
CA LEU A 83 -18.02 10.60 3.26
C LEU A 83 -19.27 10.95 2.45
N ALA A 84 -19.87 9.97 1.78
CA ALA A 84 -21.12 10.14 1.06
C ALA A 84 -22.27 10.54 2.00
N ALA A 85 -22.34 9.95 3.20
CA ALA A 85 -23.32 10.33 4.22
C ALA A 85 -23.11 11.76 4.71
N MET A 86 -21.86 12.19 4.96
CA MET A 86 -21.53 13.57 5.34
C MET A 86 -21.95 14.57 4.25
N ARG A 87 -21.62 14.30 2.98
CA ARG A 87 -22.02 15.15 1.85
C ARG A 87 -23.54 15.22 1.70
N LYS A 88 -24.24 14.09 1.87
CA LYS A 88 -25.70 14.05 1.87
C LYS A 88 -26.27 14.91 2.99
N ARG A 89 -25.74 14.78 4.21
CA ARG A 89 -26.17 15.58 5.37
C ARG A 89 -25.94 17.07 5.15
N LYS A 90 -24.79 17.46 4.57
CA LYS A 90 -24.53 18.85 4.19
C LYS A 90 -25.61 19.38 3.24
N ALA A 91 -25.98 18.60 2.22
CA ALA A 91 -27.02 18.99 1.26
C ALA A 91 -28.42 19.08 1.90
N GLU A 92 -28.73 18.20 2.85
CA GLU A 92 -29.96 18.29 3.65
C GLU A 92 -30.01 19.57 4.48
N LEU A 93 -28.91 19.93 5.16
CA LEU A 93 -28.80 21.18 5.91
C LEU A 93 -28.95 22.39 4.99
N ASP A 94 -28.31 22.39 3.82
CA ASP A 94 -28.45 23.44 2.81
C ASP A 94 -29.92 23.62 2.37
N ALA A 95 -30.69 22.53 2.26
CA ALA A 95 -32.11 22.58 1.93
C ALA A 95 -32.98 23.08 3.10
N ILE A 96 -32.67 22.67 4.33
CA ILE A 96 -33.34 23.14 5.55
C ILE A 96 -33.14 24.66 5.69
N PHE A 97 -31.91 25.15 5.49
CA PHE A 97 -31.60 26.58 5.57
C PHE A 97 -32.41 27.43 4.60
N LYS A 98 -32.54 26.98 3.34
CA LYS A 98 -33.35 27.68 2.34
C LYS A 98 -34.81 27.81 2.77
N LYS A 99 -35.40 26.71 3.25
CA LYS A 99 -36.79 26.73 3.76
C LYS A 99 -36.95 27.61 5.00
N LEU A 100 -36.00 27.54 5.93
CA LEU A 100 -36.02 28.36 7.15
C LEU A 100 -35.99 29.85 6.81
N TYR A 101 -35.19 30.23 5.81
CA TYR A 101 -35.11 31.59 5.31
C TYR A 101 -36.42 32.02 4.62
N GLU A 102 -36.99 31.17 3.77
CA GLU A 102 -38.29 31.40 3.13
C GLU A 102 -39.40 31.64 4.18
N ASP A 103 -39.47 30.80 5.22
CA ASP A 103 -40.47 30.93 6.29
C ASP A 103 -40.27 32.20 7.13
N SER A 104 -39.03 32.64 7.33
CA SER A 104 -38.71 33.88 8.03
C SER A 104 -39.14 35.11 7.23
N VAL A 105 -38.84 35.16 5.93
CA VAL A 105 -39.23 36.29 5.05
C VAL A 105 -40.75 36.36 4.87
N LEU A 106 -41.44 35.21 4.90
CA LEU A 106 -42.90 35.14 4.87
C LEU A 106 -43.56 35.44 6.22
N GLY A 107 -42.79 35.71 7.28
CA GLY A 107 -43.29 36.03 8.61
C GLY A 107 -43.95 34.86 9.35
N ARG A 108 -43.72 33.62 8.91
CA ARG A 108 -44.24 32.40 9.58
C ARG A 108 -43.49 32.08 10.87
N ILE A 109 -42.25 32.56 10.97
CA ILE A 109 -41.41 32.49 12.17
C ILE A 109 -40.81 33.86 12.47
N THR A 110 -40.55 34.15 13.75
CA THR A 110 -39.90 35.41 14.14
C THR A 110 -38.40 35.38 13.86
N THR A 111 -37.77 36.55 13.81
CA THR A 111 -36.31 36.67 13.64
C THR A 111 -35.55 35.95 14.76
N GLU A 112 -36.03 36.01 16.01
CA GLU A 112 -35.39 35.30 17.13
C GLU A 112 -35.47 33.77 16.96
N GLN A 113 -36.62 33.26 16.48
CA GLN A 113 -36.79 31.83 16.20
C GLN A 113 -35.88 31.36 15.06
N PHE A 114 -35.74 32.17 14.01
CA PHE A 114 -34.81 31.91 12.92
C PHE A 114 -33.37 31.84 13.43
N GLN A 115 -32.91 32.83 14.21
CA GLN A 115 -31.56 32.86 14.77
C GLN A 115 -31.27 31.65 15.65
N MET A 116 -32.23 31.27 16.51
CA MET A 116 -32.12 30.10 17.37
C MET A 116 -31.99 28.79 16.57
N LEU A 117 -32.85 28.58 15.56
CA LEU A 117 -32.84 27.35 14.75
C LEU A 117 -31.65 27.29 13.78
N SER A 118 -31.28 28.43 13.18
CA SER A 118 -30.15 28.52 12.25
C SER A 118 -28.80 28.31 12.93
N GLY A 119 -28.64 28.71 14.21
CA GLY A 119 -27.39 28.57 14.93
C GLY A 119 -26.87 27.13 15.00
N SER A 120 -27.73 26.18 15.39
CA SER A 120 -27.33 24.76 15.51
C SER A 120 -27.03 24.12 14.15
N TYR A 121 -27.80 24.45 13.12
CA TYR A 121 -27.54 23.96 11.76
C TYR A 121 -26.26 24.55 11.16
N MET A 122 -25.92 25.81 11.47
CA MET A 122 -24.68 26.44 11.02
C MET A 122 -23.48 25.76 11.66
N GLU A 123 -23.57 25.44 12.95
CA GLU A 123 -22.51 24.74 13.67
C GLU A 123 -22.28 23.34 13.09
N GLU A 124 -23.35 22.56 12.88
CA GLU A 124 -23.26 21.24 12.24
C GLU A 124 -22.69 21.34 10.82
N GLN A 125 -23.14 22.31 10.03
CA GLN A 125 -22.65 22.52 8.67
C GLN A 125 -21.16 22.88 8.64
N ASN A 126 -20.69 23.69 9.58
CA ASN A 126 -19.28 24.07 9.68
C ASN A 126 -18.43 22.83 10.00
N LEU A 127 -18.84 22.03 10.99
CA LEU A 127 -18.16 20.77 11.35
C LEU A 127 -18.07 19.81 10.16
N ILE A 128 -19.17 19.63 9.42
CA ILE A 128 -19.18 18.77 8.23
C ILE A 128 -18.28 19.34 7.12
N THR A 129 -18.31 20.66 6.90
CA THR A 129 -17.53 21.33 5.85
C THR A 129 -16.02 21.22 6.12
N VAL A 130 -15.58 21.32 7.38
CA VAL A 130 -14.19 21.11 7.77
C VAL A 130 -13.80 19.62 7.75
N GLY A 131 -14.73 18.73 8.12
CA GLY A 131 -14.48 17.29 8.17
C GLY A 131 -14.37 16.60 6.81
N ILE A 132 -15.11 17.08 5.80
CA ILE A 132 -15.12 16.49 4.45
C ILE A 132 -13.71 16.46 3.82
N PRO A 133 -12.95 17.57 3.75
CA PRO A 133 -11.60 17.56 3.20
C PRO A 133 -10.63 16.65 3.95
N HIS A 134 -10.75 16.58 5.28
CA HIS A 134 -9.92 15.66 6.09
C HIS A 134 -10.15 14.21 5.68
N LYS A 135 -11.43 13.82 5.60
CA LYS A 135 -11.84 12.47 5.26
C LYS A 135 -11.51 12.09 3.81
N GLU A 136 -11.62 13.04 2.89
CA GLU A 136 -11.15 12.89 1.51
C GLU A 136 -9.66 12.62 1.44
N ASN A 137 -8.85 13.38 2.19
CA ASN A 137 -7.41 13.17 2.25
C ASN A 137 -7.03 11.81 2.86
N GLU A 138 -7.75 11.34 3.88
CA GLU A 138 -7.53 10.01 4.45
C GLU A 138 -7.83 8.90 3.44
N ILE A 139 -8.98 8.97 2.76
CA ILE A 139 -9.34 8.02 1.70
C ILE A 139 -8.30 8.05 0.59
N GLN A 140 -7.84 9.24 0.19
CA GLN A 140 -6.84 9.39 -0.86
C GLN A 140 -5.50 8.76 -0.45
N ARG A 141 -5.05 8.94 0.80
CA ARG A 141 -3.85 8.27 1.33
C ARG A 141 -3.99 6.75 1.33
N LEU A 142 -5.15 6.22 1.71
CA LEU A 142 -5.41 4.78 1.65
C LEU A 142 -5.41 4.26 0.21
N ARG A 143 -5.97 5.04 -0.73
CA ARG A 143 -5.98 4.71 -2.16
C ARG A 143 -4.59 4.80 -2.78
N GLU A 144 -3.74 5.73 -2.38
CA GLU A 144 -2.36 5.81 -2.87
C GLU A 144 -1.54 4.58 -2.47
N THR A 145 -1.81 4.02 -1.28
CA THR A 145 -1.26 2.72 -0.87
C THR A 145 -1.75 1.58 -1.79
N VAL A 146 -2.96 1.69 -2.35
CA VAL A 146 -3.58 0.67 -3.21
C VAL A 146 -3.18 0.82 -4.68
N ASN A 147 -3.18 2.04 -5.21
CA ASN A 147 -2.99 2.36 -6.63
C ASN A 147 -1.51 2.56 -7.01
N GLY A 148 -0.58 2.44 -6.06
CA GLY A 148 0.84 2.60 -6.35
C GLY A 148 1.41 1.54 -7.31
N THR A 149 0.64 0.49 -7.61
CA THR A 149 0.93 -0.54 -8.61
C THR A 149 1.18 0.04 -10.00
N ASP A 150 0.31 0.91 -10.52
CA ASP A 150 0.49 1.48 -11.87
C ASP A 150 1.76 2.34 -11.94
N GLY A 151 1.98 3.16 -10.91
CA GLY A 151 3.19 3.95 -10.77
C GLY A 151 4.46 3.09 -10.64
N PHE A 152 4.35 1.92 -10.03
CA PHE A 152 5.44 0.95 -9.95
C PHE A 152 5.72 0.31 -11.32
N LEU A 153 4.68 -0.11 -12.05
CA LEU A 153 4.79 -0.67 -13.40
C LEU A 153 5.49 0.30 -14.35
N ASP A 154 5.11 1.58 -14.31
CA ASP A 154 5.74 2.64 -15.12
C ASP A 154 7.22 2.84 -14.79
N LYS A 155 7.57 2.78 -13.49
CA LYS A 155 8.98 2.84 -13.07
C LYS A 155 9.74 1.60 -13.52
N ALA A 156 9.16 0.41 -13.37
CA ALA A 156 9.79 -0.86 -13.75
C ALA A 156 10.12 -0.91 -15.24
N LYS A 157 9.24 -0.36 -16.11
CA LYS A 157 9.49 -0.21 -17.55
C LYS A 157 10.66 0.73 -17.88
N ARG A 158 10.87 1.78 -17.08
CA ARG A 158 11.95 2.78 -17.30
C ARG A 158 13.33 2.30 -16.86
N TYR A 159 13.40 1.42 -15.86
CA TYR A 159 14.65 0.93 -15.27
C TYR A 159 14.84 -0.56 -15.54
N THR A 160 15.30 -0.90 -16.75
CA THR A 160 15.45 -2.28 -17.24
C THR A 160 16.70 -2.98 -16.71
N ASP A 161 17.88 -2.36 -16.86
CA ASP A 161 19.17 -2.94 -16.50
C ASP A 161 19.74 -2.35 -15.21
N ILE A 162 19.18 -2.78 -14.09
CA ILE A 162 19.68 -2.37 -12.77
C ILE A 162 20.96 -3.17 -12.46
N THR A 163 22.11 -2.65 -12.88
CA THR A 163 23.41 -3.31 -12.63
C THR A 163 23.92 -3.13 -11.21
N LYS A 164 23.63 -1.99 -10.58
CA LYS A 164 24.03 -1.63 -9.22
C LYS A 164 22.93 -0.85 -8.51
N LEU A 165 22.84 -1.01 -7.19
CA LEU A 165 22.01 -0.15 -6.36
C LEU A 165 22.60 1.26 -6.35
N THR A 166 21.79 2.22 -6.77
CA THR A 166 22.12 3.64 -6.63
C THR A 166 21.19 4.25 -5.58
N PRO A 167 21.63 5.30 -4.86
CA PRO A 167 20.75 6.02 -3.93
C PRO A 167 19.46 6.53 -4.59
N LYS A 168 19.52 6.83 -5.90
CA LYS A 168 18.35 7.21 -6.69
C LYS A 168 17.35 6.08 -6.82
N LEU A 169 17.80 4.87 -7.18
CA LEU A 169 16.94 3.69 -7.31
C LEU A 169 16.33 3.29 -5.97
N LEU A 170 17.12 3.28 -4.90
CA LEU A 170 16.63 2.97 -3.56
C LEU A 170 15.50 3.92 -3.14
N ARG A 171 15.68 5.24 -3.28
CA ARG A 171 14.63 6.21 -2.98
C ARG A 171 13.39 6.09 -3.86
N LEU A 172 13.54 5.57 -5.08
CA LEU A 172 12.46 5.50 -6.06
C LEU A 172 11.60 4.24 -5.88
N PHE A 173 12.23 3.10 -5.58
CA PHE A 173 11.58 1.80 -5.49
C PHE A 173 11.35 1.33 -4.06
N ILE A 174 12.22 1.66 -3.10
CA ILE A 174 12.18 1.10 -1.75
C ILE A 174 11.58 2.11 -0.78
N GLU A 175 10.56 1.69 -0.03
CA GLU A 175 9.97 2.45 1.08
C GLU A 175 10.76 2.21 2.36
N LYS A 176 10.94 0.93 2.72
CA LYS A 176 11.70 0.50 3.90
C LYS A 176 12.21 -0.92 3.72
N ILE A 177 13.23 -1.26 4.49
CA ILE A 177 13.75 -2.62 4.59
C ILE A 177 13.72 -3.01 6.07
N VAL A 178 13.07 -4.13 6.36
CA VAL A 178 12.98 -4.68 7.72
C VAL A 178 13.90 -5.89 7.79
N VAL A 179 14.90 -5.80 8.66
CA VAL A 179 15.83 -6.90 8.92
C VAL A 179 15.44 -7.52 10.24
N HIS A 180 15.05 -8.78 10.22
CA HIS A 180 14.65 -9.51 11.41
C HIS A 180 15.86 -10.09 12.15
N GLU A 181 15.61 -10.52 13.38
CA GLU A 181 16.56 -11.33 14.13
C GLU A 181 16.76 -12.68 13.45
N LYS A 182 17.96 -13.25 13.60
CA LYS A 182 18.22 -14.64 13.21
C LYS A 182 17.41 -15.59 14.08
N GLU A 183 16.90 -16.66 13.49
CA GLU A 183 16.16 -17.70 14.22
C GLU A 183 16.98 -18.29 15.38
N VAL A 184 18.31 -18.41 15.20
CA VAL A 184 19.25 -18.86 16.24
C VAL A 184 20.26 -17.76 16.53
N LYS A 185 20.25 -17.28 17.78
CA LYS A 185 21.21 -16.28 18.28
C LYS A 185 22.65 -16.75 18.10
N TRP A 186 23.53 -15.85 17.65
CA TRP A 186 24.97 -16.08 17.43
C TRP A 186 25.33 -17.13 16.37
N SER A 187 24.36 -17.76 15.72
CA SER A 187 24.63 -18.75 14.68
C SER A 187 25.20 -18.09 13.42
N LYS A 188 26.26 -18.70 12.90
CA LYS A 188 26.86 -18.33 11.62
C LYS A 188 26.00 -18.77 10.43
N HIS A 189 25.18 -19.81 10.62
CA HIS A 189 24.44 -20.48 9.54
C HIS A 189 22.92 -20.32 9.64
N ALA A 190 22.40 -19.78 10.74
CA ALA A 190 20.97 -19.56 10.86
C ALA A 190 20.48 -18.55 9.82
N PRO A 191 19.34 -18.84 9.16
CA PRO A 191 18.73 -17.91 8.23
C PRO A 191 18.36 -16.60 8.94
N GLN A 192 18.38 -15.52 8.18
CA GLN A 192 17.97 -14.20 8.63
C GLN A 192 16.97 -13.64 7.62
N THR A 193 15.77 -13.33 8.08
CA THR A 193 14.71 -12.80 7.20
C THR A 193 14.95 -11.32 6.94
N VAL A 194 14.87 -10.93 5.67
CA VAL A 194 14.92 -9.54 5.22
C VAL A 194 13.65 -9.27 4.40
N GLU A 195 12.79 -8.38 4.89
CA GLU A 195 11.61 -7.95 4.16
C GLU A 195 11.88 -6.61 3.46
N ILE A 196 11.56 -6.55 2.18
CA ILE A 196 11.70 -5.35 1.36
C ILE A 196 10.31 -4.82 1.02
N TYR A 197 10.05 -3.59 1.44
CA TYR A 197 8.80 -2.89 1.15
C TYR A 197 9.05 -1.91 0.02
N TYR A 198 8.27 -2.04 -1.05
CA TYR A 198 8.38 -1.24 -2.25
C TYR A 198 7.37 -0.09 -2.25
N ASN A 199 7.83 1.07 -2.70
CA ASN A 199 7.01 2.27 -2.86
C ASN A 199 5.84 1.98 -3.81
N GLY A 200 4.63 1.96 -3.26
CA GLY A 200 3.38 1.84 -4.00
C GLY A 200 2.82 0.41 -4.14
N ILE A 201 3.60 -0.62 -3.81
CA ILE A 201 3.11 -2.03 -3.88
C ILE A 201 3.32 -2.80 -2.58
N GLY A 202 4.00 -2.22 -1.58
CA GLY A 202 4.19 -2.83 -0.27
C GLY A 202 5.20 -3.97 -0.27
N TYR A 203 5.01 -4.92 0.64
CA TYR A 203 5.87 -6.11 0.73
C TYR A 203 5.52 -7.09 -0.39
N VAL A 204 6.52 -7.46 -1.18
CA VAL A 204 6.38 -8.48 -2.23
C VAL A 204 7.15 -9.69 -1.76
N ASP A 205 6.43 -10.77 -1.44
CA ASP A 205 7.08 -11.97 -0.96
C ASP A 205 8.12 -12.48 -1.97
N SER A 206 9.25 -12.93 -1.43
CA SER A 206 10.37 -13.48 -2.20
C SER A 206 10.26 -15.00 -2.38
N GLY A 207 9.17 -15.60 -1.88
CA GLY A 207 8.85 -17.00 -2.06
C GLY A 207 8.93 -17.43 -3.53
N GLN A 208 9.87 -18.34 -3.80
CA GLN A 208 10.10 -18.94 -5.12
C GLN A 208 8.91 -19.78 -5.63
N GLN A 209 7.81 -19.89 -4.89
CA GLN A 209 6.68 -20.80 -5.23
C GLN A 209 5.42 -20.11 -5.77
N ASP A 210 5.10 -18.87 -5.39
CA ASP A 210 3.82 -18.24 -5.81
C ASP A 210 3.79 -17.83 -7.30
N VAL A 211 4.95 -17.67 -7.94
CA VAL A 211 5.04 -17.27 -9.36
C VAL A 211 4.96 -18.49 -10.28
N GLU A 212 5.49 -19.63 -9.85
CA GLU A 212 5.53 -20.89 -10.60
C GLU A 212 4.19 -21.64 -10.48
N GLU A 213 3.56 -21.65 -9.31
CA GLU A 213 2.24 -22.26 -9.10
C GLU A 213 1.12 -21.52 -9.85
N ALA A 214 1.29 -20.21 -10.09
CA ALA A 214 0.40 -19.42 -10.95
C ALA A 214 0.68 -19.60 -12.47
N LEU A 215 1.80 -20.24 -12.84
CA LEU A 215 2.15 -20.60 -14.21
C LEU A 215 1.67 -22.02 -14.58
N GLU A 216 1.38 -22.88 -13.60
CA GLU A 216 0.97 -24.28 -13.80
C GLU A 216 -0.52 -24.57 -13.57
N ALA A 217 -1.42 -23.59 -13.72
CA ALA A 217 -2.85 -23.89 -13.82
C ALA A 217 -3.27 -24.04 -15.30
N PRO A 218 -3.15 -25.23 -15.94
CA PRO A 218 -3.70 -25.45 -17.26
C PRO A 218 -5.23 -25.44 -17.18
N GLU A 219 -5.82 -24.68 -18.11
CA GLU A 219 -7.21 -24.79 -18.53
C GLU A 219 -7.58 -26.25 -18.78
N SER A 220 -8.42 -26.82 -17.92
CA SER A 220 -9.11 -28.08 -18.22
C SER A 220 -10.60 -27.88 -18.01
N LEU A 221 -11.31 -27.61 -19.11
CA LEU A 221 -12.44 -28.41 -19.64
C LEU A 221 -13.41 -27.53 -20.44
N GLN A 222 -13.10 -27.30 -21.73
CA GLN A 222 -14.11 -27.20 -22.77
C GLN A 222 -13.58 -27.80 -24.07
N THR A 223 -13.73 -29.11 -24.22
CA THR A 223 -13.90 -29.71 -25.55
C THR A 223 -15.35 -30.16 -25.66
N GLN A 224 -16.11 -29.34 -26.38
CA GLN A 224 -17.37 -29.71 -26.99
C GLN A 224 -17.06 -30.79 -28.03
N GLU A 225 -17.43 -32.04 -27.78
CA GLU A 225 -17.57 -33.01 -28.87
C GLU A 225 -18.86 -32.66 -29.61
N THR A 226 -18.66 -32.07 -30.80
CA THR A 226 -19.70 -31.81 -31.77
C THR A 226 -20.01 -33.12 -32.50
N GLU A 227 -21.28 -33.51 -32.51
CA GLU A 227 -21.83 -34.57 -33.34
C GLU A 227 -21.43 -34.41 -34.81
N GLU A 228 -21.09 -35.51 -35.47
CA GLU A 228 -21.35 -35.69 -36.91
C GLU A 228 -22.03 -37.04 -37.16
N PRO A 229 -23.02 -37.11 -38.08
CA PRO A 229 -23.89 -38.26 -38.23
C PRO A 229 -23.32 -39.27 -39.24
N ARG A 230 -23.46 -40.56 -38.96
CA ARG A 230 -23.31 -41.61 -39.99
C ARG A 230 -24.68 -42.15 -40.40
N GLN A 231 -25.05 -41.90 -41.66
CA GLN A 231 -26.06 -42.66 -42.37
C GLN A 231 -25.45 -43.92 -43.01
N ALA A 232 -26.24 -45.00 -42.91
CA ALA A 232 -26.50 -46.09 -43.84
C ALA A 232 -25.35 -46.98 -44.37
N SER A 233 -25.42 -48.28 -44.01
CA SER A 233 -25.83 -49.37 -44.92
C SER A 233 -26.30 -50.58 -44.12
#